data_AF-A0A2Z4V8E4-F1
#
_entry.id   AF-A0A2Z4V8E4-F1
#
_cell.length_a   1.000
_cell.length_b   1.000
_cell.length_c   1.000
_cell.angle_alpha   90.00
_cell.angle_beta   90.00
_cell.angle_gamma   90.00
#
_symmetry.space_group_name_H-M   'P 1'
#
loop_
_entity.id
_entity.type
_entity.pdbx_description
1 polymer ?
#
loop_
_entity_poly.entity_id
_entity_poly.type
_entity_poly.pdbx_seq_one_letter_code
_entity_poly.pdbx_strand_id
1 'polypeptide(L)' 'MSKAEHETGPQGALVCPVCKHTVPTAVQRRHKTLGVFVPVWGPGPCHNPDCPEYLENPQQTRPQDH' A
#
# COMPACT_ATOMS: atom_id res chain seq x y z
N MET A 1 -25.33 -12.02 13.59
CA MET A 1 -24.80 -11.87 12.23
C MET A 1 -24.84 -10.39 11.88
N SER A 2 -23.82 -9.62 12.26
CA SER A 2 -23.80 -8.18 12.00
C SER A 2 -22.56 -7.88 11.18
N LYS A 3 -22.75 -7.92 9.86
CA LYS A 3 -21.81 -7.38 8.87
C LYS A 3 -21.60 -5.90 9.17
N ALA A 4 -20.42 -5.56 9.65
CA ALA A 4 -19.84 -4.25 9.42
C ALA A 4 -18.37 -4.50 9.14
N GLU A 5 -18.13 -5.19 8.02
CA GLU A 5 -16.87 -5.08 7.30
C GLU A 5 -16.79 -3.61 6.90
N HIS A 6 -16.26 -2.78 7.79
CA HIS A 6 -15.83 -1.44 7.46
C HIS A 6 -14.68 -1.62 6.46
N GLU A 7 -15.03 -1.70 5.17
CA GLU A 7 -14.11 -1.49 4.07
C GLU A 7 -13.66 -0.02 4.11
N THR A 8 -12.83 0.31 5.10
CA THR A 8 -12.06 1.56 5.16
C THR A 8 -10.83 1.42 4.27
N GLY A 9 -11.03 0.93 3.04
CA GLY A 9 -10.08 1.03 1.95
C GLY A 9 -10.39 2.29 1.14
N PRO A 10 -9.39 2.96 0.53
CA PRO A 10 -9.66 4.04 -0.42
C PRO A 10 -10.53 3.47 -1.55
N GLN A 11 -11.76 3.97 -1.70
CA GLN A 11 -12.76 3.45 -2.64
C GLN A 11 -12.47 3.75 -4.12
N GLY A 12 -11.21 4.07 -4.47
CA GLY A 12 -10.79 4.44 -5.81
C GLY A 12 -9.50 3.72 -6.19
N ALA A 13 -9.47 3.15 -7.39
CA ALA A 13 -8.27 2.59 -7.98
C ALA A 13 -7.14 3.64 -7.98
N LEU A 14 -6.04 3.33 -7.31
CA LEU A 14 -4.87 4.21 -7.27
C LEU A 14 -4.08 4.04 -8.56
N VAL A 15 -3.55 5.13 -9.10
CA VAL A 15 -2.82 5.12 -10.38
C VAL A 15 -1.39 5.61 -10.19
N CYS A 16 -0.45 5.00 -10.92
CA CYS A 16 0.91 5.50 -10.99
C CYS A 16 0.91 6.89 -11.66
N PRO A 17 1.56 7.92 -11.09
CA PRO A 17 1.58 9.25 -11.69
C PRO A 17 2.34 9.29 -13.02
N VAL A 18 3.23 8.32 -13.28
CA VAL A 18 4.07 8.27 -14.48
C VAL A 18 3.39 7.50 -15.61
N CYS A 19 3.18 6.21 -15.44
CA CYS A 19 2.64 5.35 -16.50
C CYS A 19 1.11 5.30 -16.52
N LYS A 20 0.43 5.92 -15.54
CA LYS A 20 -1.04 5.95 -15.40
C LYS A 20 -1.73 4.60 -15.25
N HIS A 21 -0.97 3.51 -15.11
CA HIS A 21 -1.52 2.20 -14.80
C HIS A 21 -2.04 2.14 -13.37
N THR A 22 -3.08 1.33 -13.17
CA THR A 22 -3.60 0.99 -11.85
C THR A 22 -2.53 0.28 -11.03
N VAL A 23 -2.35 0.73 -9.79
CA VAL A 23 -1.45 0.13 -8.81
C VAL A 23 -2.25 -0.45 -7.66
N PRO A 24 -1.77 -1.53 -7.01
CA PRO A 24 -2.42 -2.06 -5.83
C PRO A 24 -2.41 -1.02 -4.70
N THR A 25 -3.36 -1.11 -3.79
CA THR A 25 -3.26 -0.34 -2.52
C THR A 25 -2.37 -1.11 -1.57
N ALA A 26 -1.41 -0.43 -0.93
CA ALA A 26 -0.51 -1.03 0.05
C ALA A 26 -0.46 -0.20 1.34
N VAL A 27 -0.04 -0.82 2.44
CA VAL A 27 0.23 -0.10 3.69
C VAL A 27 1.53 0.68 3.51
N GLN A 28 1.43 2.00 3.38
CA GLN A 28 2.61 2.86 3.21
C GLN A 28 3.37 3.02 4.53
N ARG A 29 2.61 3.18 5.61
CA ARG A 29 3.15 3.47 6.94
C ARG A 29 2.14 3.06 8.01
N ARG A 30 2.61 2.92 9.24
CA ARG A 30 1.76 2.72 10.41
C ARG A 30 2.01 3.83 11.39
N HIS A 31 0.95 4.44 11.90
CA HIS A 31 1.03 5.42 12.97
C HIS A 31 0.63 4.77 14.28
N LYS A 32 1.38 5.02 15.35
CA LYS A 32 1.00 4.56 16.68
C LYS A 32 0.13 5.62 17.34
N THR A 33 -1.12 5.30 17.62
CA THR A 33 -2.08 6.20 18.26
C THR A 33 -2.69 5.46 19.44
N LEU A 34 -2.58 6.05 20.65
CA LEU A 34 -3.15 5.48 21.88
C LEU A 34 -2.77 4.01 22.13
N GLY A 35 -1.54 3.62 21.79
CA GLY A 35 -1.05 2.25 21.98
C GLY A 35 -1.38 1.28 20.83
N VAL A 36 -2.20 1.66 19.86
CA VAL A 36 -2.57 0.83 18.70
C VAL A 36 -1.82 1.29 17.44
N PHE A 37 -1.41 0.36 16.59
CA PHE A 37 -0.81 0.66 15.28
C PHE A 37 -1.89 0.75 14.20
N VAL A 38 -2.15 1.97 13.73
CA VAL A 38 -3.14 2.25 12.68
C VAL A 38 -2.44 2.20 11.31
N PRO A 39 -2.91 1.37 10.36
CA PRO A 39 -2.36 1.34 9.00
C PRO A 39 -2.80 2.58 8.21
N VAL A 40 -1.86 3.18 7.50
CA VAL A 40 -2.11 4.22 6.50
C VAL A 40 -1.93 3.59 5.12
N TRP A 41 -3.01 3.61 4.33
CA TRP A 41 -3.07 3.03 2.99
C TRP A 41 -2.69 4.08 1.94
N GLY A 42 -1.94 3.66 0.92
CA GLY A 42 -1.49 4.51 -0.18
C GLY A 42 -1.25 3.70 -1.46
N PRO A 43 -0.81 4.36 -2.54
CA PRO A 43 -0.49 3.68 -3.80
C PRO A 43 0.70 2.75 -3.56
N GLY A 44 0.53 1.48 -3.88
CA GLY A 44 1.59 0.51 -3.89
C GLY A 44 2.58 0.76 -5.03
N PRO A 45 3.70 -0.01 -5.05
CA PRO A 45 4.72 0.12 -6.08
C PRO A 45 4.16 -0.17 -7.48
N CYS A 46 4.75 0.49 -8.48
CA CYS A 46 4.43 0.23 -9.87
C CYS A 46 5.09 -1.08 -10.30
N HIS A 47 4.28 -2.02 -10.81
CA HIS A 47 4.74 -3.30 -11.33
C HIS A 47 4.77 -3.35 -12.87
N ASN A 48 4.64 -2.20 -13.55
CA ASN A 48 4.77 -2.16 -15.00
C ASN A 48 6.26 -2.10 -15.38
N PRO A 49 6.84 -3.14 -16.01
CA PRO A 49 8.28 -3.19 -16.34
C PRO A 49 8.70 -2.10 -17.34
N ASP A 50 7.75 -1.54 -18.10
CA ASP A 50 8.00 -0.45 -19.05
C ASP A 50 7.98 0.94 -18.37
N CYS A 51 7.71 1.00 -17.06
CA CYS A 51 7.65 2.25 -16.31
C CYS A 51 9.06 2.65 -15.83
N PRO A 52 9.49 3.92 -15.97
CA PRO A 52 10.77 4.35 -15.43
C PRO A 52 10.82 4.36 -13.89
N GLU A 53 9.65 4.32 -13.24
CA GLU A 53 9.47 4.13 -11.78
C GLU A 53 9.15 2.67 -11.45
N TYR A 54 9.42 1.72 -12.35
CA TYR A 54 9.26 0.30 -12.05
C TYR A 54 10.17 -0.06 -10.89
N LEU A 55 9.56 -0.44 -9.78
CA LEU A 55 10.28 -0.99 -8.66
C LEU A 55 10.15 -2.51 -8.75
N GLU A 56 11.21 -3.15 -9.23
CA GLU A 56 11.41 -4.59 -9.12
C GLU A 56 11.59 -4.91 -7.63
N ASN A 57 10.49 -5.06 -6.89
CA ASN A 57 10.57 -5.18 -5.43
C ASN A 57 10.28 -6.62 -4.97
N PRO A 58 11.31 -7.45 -4.75
CA PRO A 58 11.21 -8.57 -3.84
C PRO A 58 11.49 -8.06 -2.42
N GLN A 59 10.44 -7.82 -1.63
CA GLN A 59 10.50 -7.68 -0.16
C GLN A 59 11.14 -6.37 0.35
N GLN A 60 10.46 -5.55 1.15
CA GLN A 60 10.26 -5.86 2.57
C GLN A 60 11.57 -6.23 3.30
N THR A 61 12.64 -5.45 3.18
CA THR A 61 13.64 -5.34 4.26
C THR A 61 13.03 -4.60 5.44
N ARG A 62 12.10 -5.29 6.13
CA ARG A 62 12.05 -5.16 7.58
C ARG A 62 13.39 -5.73 8.07
N PRO A 63 14.24 -4.99 8.78
CA PRO A 63 15.23 -5.65 9.62
C PRO A 63 14.44 -6.59 10.53
N GLN A 64 14.59 -7.90 10.32
CA GLN A 64 14.20 -8.88 11.32
C GLN A 64 15.26 -8.77 12.40
N ASP A 65 14.99 -7.94 13.40
CA ASP A 65 15.76 -7.89 14.63
C ASP A 65 15.56 -9.24 15.33
N HIS A 66 16.63 -10.02 15.41
CA HIS A 66 16.72 -11.34 16.03
C HIS A 66 17.04 -11.22 17.51
#